data_AF-E4X3A4-F1
#
_entry.id   AF-E4X3A4-F1
#
_cell.length_a   1.000
_cell.length_b   1.000
_cell.length_c   1.000
_cell.angle_alpha   90.00
_cell.angle_beta   90.00
_cell.angle_gamma   90.00
#
_symmetry.space_group_name_H-M   'P 1'
#
loop_
_entity.id
_entity.type
_entity.pdbx_description
1 polymer ?
#
loop_
_entity_poly.entity_id
_entity_poly.type
_entity_poly.pdbx_seq_one_letter_code
_entity_poly.pdbx_strand_id
1 'polypeptide(L)'
;MRILQVINLRQVSHVSSERQILSTISSPFIVNLLWTSRDNIHLFLLLEYIPGGELFTYLRNEGRFDENRARFYAAEIVCAFTYLHSENIVYRDLKPENVLINVDGHIKLTDFGFAKRIRDRTWTLCGTPEYLSPEVILNSGHGKAVDWWSLGILIHEMLVGEVPFGGNHVFEIYENIVRGEVNFPFFLSVSATQIIRGLLKRDRTYRLGNMHEGAGDVKNHPWFSSINWDDVLQKKLVPPIIPYVMHPGDPANFEEYDPEEEIKPHEILNEADVQAQFGDFKFCSDQLCPTNSP
;
A
#
# COMPACT_ATOMS: atom_id res chain seq x y z
N MET A 1 -1.19 -18.92 -2.95
CA MET A 1 0.26 -18.80 -3.22
C MET A 1 0.92 -20.17 -3.20
N ARG A 2 1.78 -20.52 -4.18
CA ARG A 2 2.52 -21.81 -4.20
C ARG A 2 3.69 -21.80 -3.22
N ILE A 3 3.75 -22.79 -2.32
CA ILE A 3 4.75 -22.85 -1.24
C ILE A 3 6.17 -22.91 -1.81
N LEU A 4 6.41 -23.75 -2.82
CA LEU A 4 7.75 -23.86 -3.42
C LEU A 4 8.23 -22.56 -4.06
N GLN A 5 7.34 -21.81 -4.70
CA GLN A 5 7.68 -20.51 -5.27
C GLN A 5 8.05 -19.52 -4.15
N VAL A 6 7.27 -19.49 -3.06
CA VAL A 6 7.56 -18.67 -1.87
C VAL A 6 8.94 -19.03 -1.28
N ILE A 7 9.29 -20.31 -1.19
CA ILE A 7 10.59 -20.78 -0.69
C ILE A 7 11.72 -20.39 -1.66
N ASN A 8 11.57 -20.68 -2.94
CA ASN A 8 12.59 -20.44 -3.97
C ASN A 8 12.90 -18.94 -4.13
N LEU A 9 11.87 -18.10 -4.04
CA LEU A 9 12.00 -16.64 -4.07
C LEU A 9 12.39 -16.04 -2.70
N ARG A 10 12.61 -16.88 -1.68
CA ARG A 10 12.96 -16.49 -0.31
C ARG A 10 11.96 -15.50 0.33
N GLN A 11 10.68 -15.65 0.00
CA GLN A 11 9.58 -14.80 0.45
C GLN A 11 8.88 -15.32 1.72
N VAL A 12 9.37 -16.42 2.32
CA VAL A 12 8.76 -17.03 3.52
C VAL A 12 8.55 -16.00 4.63
N SER A 13 9.56 -15.19 4.92
CA SER A 13 9.47 -14.16 5.97
C SER A 13 8.47 -13.06 5.64
N HIS A 14 8.32 -12.68 4.36
CA HIS A 14 7.39 -11.66 3.91
C HIS A 14 5.94 -12.15 4.09
N VAL A 15 5.64 -13.36 3.61
CA VAL A 15 4.29 -13.96 3.72
C VAL A 15 3.89 -14.17 5.18
N SER A 16 4.80 -14.65 6.04
CA SER A 16 4.53 -14.80 7.46
C SER A 16 4.33 -13.45 8.17
N SER A 17 5.10 -12.43 7.78
CA SER A 17 4.98 -11.07 8.34
C SER A 17 3.67 -10.41 7.93
N GLU A 18 3.28 -10.55 6.66
CA GLU A 18 2.01 -10.06 6.11
C GLU A 18 0.83 -10.65 6.89
N ARG A 19 0.78 -11.98 7.02
CA ARG A 19 -0.25 -12.66 7.81
C ARG A 19 -0.33 -12.10 9.22
N GLN A 20 0.82 -12.00 9.90
CA GLN A 20 0.87 -11.54 11.28
C GLN A 20 0.38 -10.09 11.41
N ILE A 21 0.84 -9.20 10.53
CA ILE A 21 0.42 -7.80 10.52
C ILE A 21 -1.09 -7.70 10.30
N LEU A 22 -1.59 -8.28 9.21
CA LEU A 22 -3.00 -8.23 8.85
C LEU A 22 -3.93 -8.84 9.92
N SER A 23 -3.47 -9.87 10.65
CA SER A 23 -4.24 -10.45 11.76
C SER A 23 -4.37 -9.56 13.00
N THR A 24 -3.57 -8.49 13.10
CA THR A 24 -3.51 -7.60 14.28
C THR A 24 -4.03 -6.20 14.02
N ILE A 25 -4.42 -5.89 12.79
CA ILE A 25 -4.85 -4.55 12.40
C ILE A 25 -6.29 -4.56 11.87
N SER A 26 -6.98 -3.45 12.07
CA SER A 26 -8.32 -3.22 11.53
C SER A 26 -8.50 -1.72 11.28
N SER A 27 -8.79 -1.37 10.04
CA SER A 27 -8.97 0.02 9.60
C SER A 27 -9.99 0.08 8.46
N PRO A 28 -10.79 1.16 8.37
CA PRO A 28 -11.70 1.36 7.23
C PRO A 28 -10.97 1.41 5.89
N PHE A 29 -9.67 1.72 5.88
CA PHE A 29 -8.86 1.96 4.67
C PHE A 29 -7.80 0.88 4.39
N ILE A 30 -7.90 -0.28 5.05
CA ILE A 30 -6.97 -1.40 4.87
C ILE A 30 -7.79 -2.67 4.65
N VAL A 31 -7.31 -3.57 3.78
CA VAL A 31 -7.94 -4.87 3.57
C VAL A 31 -7.96 -5.72 4.85
N ASN A 32 -9.10 -6.32 5.17
CA ASN A 32 -9.23 -7.25 6.28
C ASN A 32 -8.78 -8.66 5.88
N LEU A 33 -7.96 -9.29 6.73
CA LEU A 33 -7.67 -10.72 6.65
C LEU A 33 -8.76 -11.50 7.38
N LEU A 34 -9.49 -12.32 6.62
CA LEU A 34 -10.63 -13.07 7.14
C LEU A 34 -10.23 -14.46 7.63
N TRP A 35 -9.30 -15.12 6.93
CA TRP A 35 -8.87 -16.48 7.24
C TRP A 35 -7.53 -16.83 6.59
N THR A 36 -6.75 -17.73 7.20
CA THR A 36 -5.61 -18.37 6.53
C THR A 36 -5.55 -19.86 6.79
N SER A 37 -5.04 -20.59 5.80
CA SER A 37 -4.72 -22.01 5.90
C SER A 37 -3.65 -22.39 4.90
N ARG A 38 -3.31 -23.67 4.87
CA ARG A 38 -2.34 -24.26 3.96
C ARG A 38 -2.68 -25.71 3.65
N ASP A 39 -2.19 -26.18 2.52
CA ASP A 39 -2.01 -27.60 2.23
C ASP A 39 -0.53 -27.88 1.93
N ASN A 40 -0.22 -28.97 1.22
CA ASN A 40 1.15 -29.36 0.88
C ASN A 40 1.73 -28.64 -0.36
N ILE A 41 0.94 -27.75 -0.96
CA ILE A 41 1.23 -27.08 -2.23
C ILE A 41 1.05 -25.57 -2.09
N HIS A 42 0.03 -25.13 -1.34
CA HIS A 42 -0.44 -23.76 -1.28
C HIS A 42 -0.54 -23.20 0.14
N LEU A 43 -0.30 -21.90 0.22
CA LEU A 43 -0.75 -21.02 1.30
C LEU A 43 -1.98 -20.27 0.83
N PHE A 44 -2.99 -20.23 1.69
CA PHE A 44 -4.27 -19.55 1.47
C PHE A 44 -4.39 -18.37 2.42
N LEU A 45 -4.58 -17.17 1.87
CA LEU A 45 -4.99 -15.98 2.60
C LEU A 45 -6.33 -15.54 2.01
N LEU A 46 -7.38 -15.62 2.82
CA LEU A 46 -8.70 -15.11 2.45
C LEU A 46 -8.79 -13.68 2.95
N LEU A 47 -8.75 -12.74 2.01
CA LEU A 47 -8.92 -11.32 2.26
C LEU A 47 -10.35 -10.89 1.94
N GLU A 48 -10.77 -9.75 2.47
CA GLU A 48 -12.01 -9.11 1.99
C GLU A 48 -11.90 -8.75 0.51
N TYR A 49 -12.99 -8.95 -0.23
CA TYR A 49 -13.04 -8.66 -1.66
C TYR A 49 -13.39 -7.21 -1.92
N ILE A 50 -12.57 -6.50 -2.70
CA ILE A 50 -12.72 -5.09 -3.03
C ILE A 50 -13.04 -4.94 -4.53
N PRO A 51 -14.31 -4.78 -4.94
CA PRO A 51 -14.75 -5.02 -6.32
C PRO A 51 -14.42 -3.91 -7.33
N GLY A 52 -13.97 -2.73 -6.88
CA GLY A 52 -13.75 -1.59 -7.76
C GLY A 52 -12.39 -1.57 -8.46
N GLY A 53 -11.53 -2.55 -8.20
CA GLY A 53 -10.22 -2.66 -8.83
C GLY A 53 -9.19 -1.67 -8.30
N GLU A 54 -8.10 -1.53 -9.04
CA GLU A 54 -6.93 -0.74 -8.64
C GLU A 54 -7.07 0.74 -9.04
N LEU A 55 -6.61 1.66 -8.18
CA LEU A 55 -6.50 3.09 -8.48
C LEU A 55 -5.65 3.32 -9.75
N PHE A 56 -4.68 2.44 -9.99
CA PHE A 56 -3.83 2.44 -11.19
C PHE A 56 -4.66 2.49 -12.48
N THR A 57 -5.67 1.62 -12.63
CA THR A 57 -6.50 1.57 -13.84
C THR A 57 -7.23 2.88 -14.09
N TYR A 58 -7.78 3.51 -13.04
CA TYR A 58 -8.45 4.81 -13.16
C TYR A 58 -7.47 5.93 -13.53
N LEU A 59 -6.30 5.95 -12.89
CA LEU A 59 -5.29 6.96 -13.17
C LEU A 59 -4.75 6.84 -14.60
N ARG A 60 -4.51 5.61 -15.08
CA ARG A 60 -4.05 5.36 -16.45
C ARG A 60 -5.10 5.74 -17.49
N ASN A 61 -6.37 5.41 -17.25
CA ASN A 61 -7.45 5.73 -18.19
C ASN A 61 -7.70 7.23 -18.32
N GLU A 62 -7.55 7.99 -17.23
CA GLU A 62 -7.74 9.45 -17.25
C GLU A 62 -6.46 10.24 -17.53
N GLY A 63 -5.30 9.58 -17.50
CA GLY A 63 -3.98 10.18 -17.63
C GLY A 63 -3.53 10.93 -16.37
N ARG A 64 -4.41 11.72 -15.75
CA ARG A 64 -4.20 12.38 -14.45
C ARG A 64 -5.54 12.73 -13.81
N PHE A 65 -5.54 12.87 -12.50
CA PHE A 65 -6.68 13.34 -11.71
C PHE A 65 -6.67 14.85 -11.50
N ASP A 66 -7.87 15.40 -11.28
CA ASP A 66 -8.01 16.74 -10.73
C ASP A 66 -7.57 16.80 -9.26
N GLU A 67 -7.35 18.01 -8.77
CA GLU A 67 -6.81 18.23 -7.43
C GLU A 67 -7.77 17.78 -6.31
N ASN A 68 -9.08 17.85 -6.51
CA ASN A 68 -10.05 17.42 -5.50
C ASN A 68 -10.03 15.91 -5.33
N ARG A 69 -9.99 15.19 -6.45
CA ARG A 69 -9.90 13.73 -6.48
C ARG A 69 -8.59 13.23 -5.87
N ALA A 70 -7.45 13.79 -6.28
CA ALA A 70 -6.16 13.44 -5.71
C ALA A 70 -6.12 13.71 -4.19
N ARG A 71 -6.69 14.83 -3.74
CA ARG A 71 -6.77 15.19 -2.31
C ARG A 71 -7.64 14.23 -1.51
N PHE A 72 -8.77 13.79 -2.07
CA PHE A 72 -9.64 12.80 -1.44
C PHE A 72 -8.88 11.51 -1.14
N TYR A 73 -8.27 10.88 -2.15
CA TYR A 73 -7.56 9.61 -1.97
C TYR A 73 -6.31 9.76 -1.10
N ALA A 74 -5.57 10.86 -1.27
CA ALA A 74 -4.43 11.15 -0.39
C ALA A 74 -4.86 11.30 1.08
N ALA A 75 -6.02 11.89 1.37
CA ALA A 75 -6.52 12.02 2.74
C ALA A 75 -6.82 10.65 3.39
N GLU A 76 -7.41 9.73 2.65
CA GLU A 76 -7.67 8.37 3.14
C GLU A 76 -6.37 7.60 3.40
N ILE A 77 -5.38 7.73 2.50
CA ILE A 77 -4.05 7.13 2.68
C ILE A 77 -3.34 7.72 3.89
N VAL A 78 -3.44 9.04 4.12
CA VAL A 78 -2.91 9.69 5.34
C VAL A 78 -3.55 9.09 6.60
N CYS A 79 -4.85 8.80 6.59
CA CYS A 79 -5.52 8.11 7.69
C CYS A 79 -5.02 6.68 7.88
N ALA A 80 -4.86 5.91 6.79
CA ALA A 80 -4.30 4.56 6.85
C ALA A 80 -2.88 4.55 7.42
N PHE A 81 -2.00 5.45 6.97
CA PHE A 81 -0.64 5.60 7.49
C PHE A 81 -0.61 6.05 8.93
N THR A 82 -1.46 7.01 9.33
CA THR A 82 -1.55 7.44 10.73
C THR A 82 -1.82 6.24 11.64
N TYR A 83 -2.75 5.36 11.25
CA TYR A 83 -3.09 4.16 12.01
C TYR A 83 -1.97 3.11 12.02
N LEU A 84 -1.38 2.80 10.86
CA LEU A 84 -0.24 1.86 10.80
C LEU A 84 0.95 2.36 11.63
N HIS A 85 1.22 3.66 11.57
CA HIS A 85 2.32 4.29 12.30
C HIS A 85 2.06 4.31 13.81
N SER A 86 0.81 4.45 14.28
CA SER A 86 0.50 4.28 15.71
C SER A 86 0.74 2.86 16.20
N GLU A 87 0.60 1.87 15.32
CA GLU A 87 0.93 0.47 15.56
C GLU A 87 2.43 0.14 15.34
N ASN A 88 3.27 1.15 15.05
CA ASN A 88 4.68 0.96 14.69
C ASN A 88 4.90 0.06 13.46
N ILE A 89 3.92 0.03 12.54
CA ILE A 89 4.03 -0.63 11.25
C ILE A 89 4.38 0.42 10.20
N VAL A 90 5.34 0.10 9.33
CA VAL A 90 5.66 0.87 8.12
C VAL A 90 5.22 0.05 6.92
N TYR A 91 4.53 0.67 5.97
CA TYR A 91 3.90 -0.02 4.84
C TYR A 91 4.89 -0.35 3.71
N ARG A 92 5.72 0.63 3.32
CA ARG A 92 6.88 0.51 2.41
C ARG A 92 6.61 0.14 0.95
N ASP A 93 5.37 -0.06 0.52
CA ASP A 93 5.04 -0.31 -0.90
C ASP A 93 3.78 0.43 -1.37
N LEU A 94 3.66 1.71 -1.02
CA LEU A 94 2.61 2.54 -1.61
C LEU A 94 2.92 2.79 -3.07
N LYS A 95 1.94 2.45 -3.91
CA LYS A 95 1.85 2.67 -5.35
C LYS A 95 0.38 2.50 -5.76
N PRO A 96 -0.09 3.05 -6.89
CA PRO A 96 -1.49 3.02 -7.26
C PRO A 96 -2.06 1.60 -7.44
N GLU A 97 -1.24 0.61 -7.77
CA GLU A 97 -1.60 -0.81 -7.88
C GLU A 97 -2.02 -1.40 -6.53
N ASN A 98 -1.42 -0.93 -5.43
CA ASN A 98 -1.72 -1.40 -4.08
C ASN A 98 -2.83 -0.60 -3.38
N VAL A 99 -3.49 0.31 -4.10
CA VAL A 99 -4.64 1.09 -3.61
C VAL A 99 -5.88 0.62 -4.35
N LEU A 100 -6.72 -0.17 -3.69
CA LEU A 100 -7.97 -0.65 -4.28
C LEU A 100 -9.11 0.33 -3.98
N ILE A 101 -10.09 0.44 -4.88
CA ILE A 101 -11.31 1.23 -4.65
C ILE A 101 -12.47 0.27 -4.37
N ASN A 102 -13.18 0.48 -3.26
CA ASN A 102 -14.34 -0.33 -2.90
C ASN A 102 -15.62 0.14 -3.62
N VAL A 103 -16.70 -0.64 -3.54
CA VAL A 103 -17.99 -0.32 -4.17
C VAL A 103 -18.58 1.02 -3.71
N ASP A 104 -18.23 1.44 -2.49
CA ASP A 104 -18.61 2.75 -1.92
C ASP A 104 -17.63 3.87 -2.30
N GLY A 105 -16.68 3.63 -3.22
CA GLY A 105 -15.74 4.63 -3.74
C GLY A 105 -14.55 4.97 -2.83
N HIS A 106 -14.52 4.42 -1.61
CA HIS A 106 -13.43 4.60 -0.63
C HIS A 106 -12.30 3.61 -0.86
N ILE A 107 -11.08 3.97 -0.49
CA ILE A 107 -9.90 3.12 -0.74
C ILE A 107 -9.70 2.03 0.31
N LYS A 108 -8.99 0.99 -0.11
CA LYS A 108 -8.44 -0.07 0.72
C LYS A 108 -7.01 -0.33 0.29
N LEU A 109 -6.04 -0.10 1.18
CA LEU A 109 -4.67 -0.55 0.97
C LEU A 109 -4.62 -2.08 1.04
N THR A 110 -3.96 -2.69 0.08
CA THR A 110 -3.72 -4.15 -0.01
C THR A 110 -2.23 -4.47 -0.01
N ASP A 111 -1.83 -5.72 -0.23
CA ASP A 111 -0.43 -6.19 -0.33
C ASP A 111 0.49 -5.70 0.81
N PHE A 112 0.51 -6.48 1.90
CA PHE A 112 1.32 -6.16 3.08
C PHE A 112 2.64 -6.94 3.10
N GLY A 113 3.05 -7.53 1.97
CA GLY A 113 4.27 -8.34 1.86
C GLY A 113 5.55 -7.59 2.25
N PHE A 114 5.60 -6.27 2.03
CA PHE A 114 6.71 -5.42 2.45
C PHE A 114 6.43 -4.63 3.73
N ALA A 115 5.24 -4.75 4.33
CA ALA A 115 4.97 -4.09 5.60
C ALA A 115 5.84 -4.68 6.72
N LYS A 116 6.21 -3.84 7.69
CA LYS A 116 7.06 -4.29 8.80
C LYS A 116 6.77 -3.53 10.09
N ARG A 117 6.58 -4.27 11.17
CA ARG A 117 6.57 -3.70 12.52
C ARG A 117 8.01 -3.41 12.96
N ILE A 118 8.31 -2.14 13.27
CA ILE A 118 9.65 -1.68 13.63
C ILE A 118 9.67 -1.11 15.04
N ARG A 119 10.82 -1.20 15.71
CA ARG A 119 11.07 -0.43 16.95
C ARG A 119 11.69 0.92 16.62
N ASP A 120 12.77 0.91 15.84
CA ASP A 120 13.48 2.13 15.42
C ASP A 120 13.66 2.20 13.90
N ARG A 121 14.50 1.33 13.34
CA ARG A 121 14.89 1.34 11.93
C ARG A 121 15.01 -0.07 11.35
N THR A 122 14.93 -0.14 10.03
CA THR A 122 15.21 -1.32 9.22
C THR A 122 16.12 -0.94 8.04
N TRP A 123 16.82 -1.92 7.46
CA TRP A 123 17.79 -1.73 6.37
C TRP A 123 17.45 -2.54 5.12
N THR A 124 16.30 -3.21 5.10
CA THR A 124 15.86 -4.01 3.96
C THR A 124 15.52 -3.11 2.78
N LEU A 125 16.28 -3.21 1.67
CA LEU A 125 15.91 -2.61 0.40
C LEU A 125 14.72 -3.38 -0.20
N CYS A 126 13.54 -2.79 -0.20
CA CYS A 126 12.30 -3.35 -0.75
C CYS A 126 11.36 -2.21 -1.14
N GLY A 127 10.35 -2.55 -1.94
CA GLY A 127 9.41 -1.60 -2.54
C GLY A 127 9.67 -1.40 -4.03
N THR A 128 8.77 -0.64 -4.64
CA THR A 128 8.81 -0.35 -6.08
C THR A 128 9.84 0.75 -6.39
N PRO A 129 10.77 0.58 -7.36
CA PRO A 129 11.92 1.47 -7.57
C PRO A 129 11.59 2.97 -7.63
N GLU A 130 10.56 3.35 -8.36
CA GLU A 130 10.07 4.72 -8.58
C GLU A 130 9.54 5.38 -7.30
N TYR A 131 9.17 4.56 -6.32
CA TYR A 131 8.57 4.96 -5.04
C TYR A 131 9.57 4.93 -3.87
N LEU A 132 10.79 4.44 -4.10
CA LEU A 132 11.80 4.35 -3.05
C LEU A 132 12.27 5.74 -2.60
N SER A 133 12.45 5.89 -1.29
CA SER A 133 13.04 7.10 -0.71
C SER A 133 14.57 7.10 -0.80
N PRO A 134 15.23 8.28 -0.79
CA PRO A 134 16.68 8.38 -0.87
C PRO A 134 17.40 7.59 0.23
N GLU A 135 16.87 7.58 1.46
CA GLU A 135 17.48 6.85 2.57
C GLU A 135 17.44 5.32 2.43
N VAL A 136 16.48 4.77 1.67
CA VAL A 136 16.37 3.35 1.35
C VAL A 136 17.43 2.99 0.32
N ILE A 137 17.54 3.77 -0.76
CA ILE A 137 18.53 3.59 -1.83
C ILE A 137 19.96 3.70 -1.28
N LEU A 138 20.21 4.69 -0.42
CA LEU A 138 21.50 4.92 0.23
C LEU A 138 21.77 3.95 1.40
N ASN A 139 20.84 3.04 1.70
CA ASN A 139 20.94 2.05 2.77
C ASN A 139 21.34 2.65 4.15
N SER A 140 20.82 3.84 4.47
CA SER A 140 21.17 4.59 5.69
C SER A 140 20.31 4.22 6.92
N GLY A 141 19.58 3.10 6.81
CA GLY A 141 18.50 2.70 7.73
C GLY A 141 17.28 3.61 7.58
N HIS A 142 16.07 3.06 7.66
CA HIS A 142 14.83 3.81 7.45
C HIS A 142 13.70 3.38 8.39
N GLY A 143 12.68 4.24 8.50
CA GLY A 143 11.50 4.05 9.36
C GLY A 143 10.26 4.66 8.72
N LYS A 144 9.31 5.14 9.53
CA LYS A 144 7.99 5.66 9.09
C LYS A 144 8.05 6.75 8.00
N ALA A 145 9.14 7.52 7.95
CA ALA A 145 9.34 8.59 6.96
C ALA A 145 9.28 8.16 5.48
N VAL A 146 9.50 6.87 5.18
CA VAL A 146 9.48 6.37 3.80
C VAL A 146 8.07 6.30 3.23
N ASP A 147 7.06 6.08 4.08
CA ASP A 147 5.65 6.07 3.66
C ASP A 147 5.20 7.49 3.26
N TRP A 148 5.69 8.52 3.96
CA TRP A 148 5.42 9.91 3.58
C TRP A 148 6.11 10.32 2.28
N TRP A 149 7.30 9.76 2.00
CA TRP A 149 7.94 9.96 0.70
C TRP A 149 7.10 9.35 -0.42
N SER A 150 6.69 8.08 -0.30
CA SER A 150 5.88 7.42 -1.31
C SER A 150 4.50 8.07 -1.49
N LEU A 151 3.91 8.66 -0.45
CA LEU A 151 2.73 9.52 -0.59
C LEU A 151 3.02 10.75 -1.46
N GLY A 152 4.18 11.38 -1.31
CA GLY A 152 4.61 12.49 -2.15
C GLY A 152 4.75 12.09 -3.63
N ILE A 153 5.28 10.89 -3.90
CA ILE A 153 5.35 10.30 -5.24
C ILE A 153 3.94 10.09 -5.80
N LEU A 154 3.05 9.45 -5.03
CA LEU A 154 1.69 9.16 -5.48
C LEU A 154 0.87 10.44 -5.74
N ILE A 155 0.97 11.46 -4.89
CA ILE A 155 0.29 12.75 -5.11
C ILE A 155 0.79 13.40 -6.41
N HIS A 156 2.10 13.35 -6.67
CA HIS A 156 2.64 13.83 -7.93
C HIS A 156 2.10 13.02 -9.12
N GLU A 157 2.14 11.69 -9.06
CA GLU A 157 1.64 10.84 -10.15
C GLU A 157 0.15 11.06 -10.41
N MET A 158 -0.67 11.19 -9.37
CA MET A 158 -2.09 11.51 -9.53
C MET A 158 -2.31 12.86 -10.22
N LEU A 159 -1.55 13.90 -9.89
CA LEU A 159 -1.78 15.26 -10.40
C LEU A 159 -1.12 15.53 -11.77
N VAL A 160 -0.01 14.84 -12.05
CA VAL A 160 0.82 15.08 -13.25
C VAL A 160 0.62 13.97 -14.29
N GLY A 161 0.31 12.76 -13.85
CA GLY A 161 0.16 11.56 -14.69
C GLY A 161 1.42 10.70 -14.79
N GLU A 162 2.51 11.14 -14.17
CA GLU A 162 3.80 10.44 -14.15
C GLU A 162 4.50 10.63 -12.80
N VAL A 163 5.37 9.68 -12.45
CA VAL A 163 6.23 9.77 -11.26
C VAL A 163 7.27 10.90 -11.43
N PRO A 164 7.68 11.59 -10.35
CA PRO A 164 8.61 12.71 -10.44
C PRO A 164 10.05 12.27 -10.76
N PHE A 165 10.40 11.00 -10.52
CA PHE A 165 11.73 10.43 -10.73
C PHE A 165 11.64 9.20 -11.63
N GLY A 166 11.45 9.41 -12.93
CA GLY A 166 11.51 8.36 -13.94
C GLY A 166 12.92 8.05 -14.42
N GLY A 167 13.06 7.01 -15.23
CA GLY A 167 14.31 6.63 -15.91
C GLY A 167 14.09 5.40 -16.78
N ASN A 168 15.00 5.17 -17.74
CA ASN A 168 14.90 4.02 -18.64
C ASN A 168 15.27 2.72 -17.94
N HIS A 169 16.14 2.80 -16.92
CA HIS A 169 16.62 1.68 -16.14
C HIS A 169 16.65 2.04 -14.64
N VAL A 170 16.60 1.02 -13.78
CA VAL A 170 16.51 1.19 -12.31
C VAL A 170 17.63 2.07 -11.73
N PHE A 171 18.85 1.99 -12.26
CA PHE A 171 19.97 2.84 -11.79
C PHE A 171 19.74 4.33 -12.08
N GLU A 172 19.16 4.67 -13.23
CA GLU A 172 18.83 6.06 -13.58
C GLU A 172 17.74 6.61 -12.66
N ILE A 173 16.73 5.79 -12.35
CA ILE A 173 15.69 6.12 -11.36
C ILE A 173 16.33 6.42 -10.00
N TYR A 174 17.26 5.58 -9.54
CA TYR A 174 17.94 5.78 -8.27
C TYR A 174 18.79 7.06 -8.24
N GLU A 175 19.51 7.36 -9.32
CA GLU A 175 20.27 8.61 -9.46
C GLU A 175 19.35 9.84 -9.38
N ASN A 176 18.21 9.80 -10.07
CA ASN A 176 17.22 10.88 -10.07
C ASN A 176 16.59 11.09 -8.68
N ILE A 177 16.27 10.01 -7.96
CA ILE A 177 15.76 10.07 -6.59
C ILE A 177 16.80 10.70 -5.65
N VAL A 178 18.06 10.28 -5.72
CA VAL A 178 19.15 10.82 -4.87
C VAL A 178 19.42 12.28 -5.19
N ARG A 179 19.35 12.67 -6.47
CA ARG A 179 19.43 14.08 -6.89
C ARG A 179 18.27 14.89 -6.31
N GLY A 180 17.05 14.36 -6.40
CA GLY A 180 15.84 14.91 -5.77
C GLY A 180 15.32 16.20 -6.44
N GLU A 181 15.59 16.36 -7.74
CA GLU A 181 15.06 17.47 -8.53
C GLU A 181 13.69 17.10 -9.10
N VAL A 182 12.64 17.75 -8.62
CA VAL A 182 11.25 17.54 -9.06
C VAL A 182 10.82 18.66 -9.99
N ASN A 183 10.33 18.31 -11.17
CA ASN A 183 9.74 19.25 -12.11
C ASN A 183 8.26 19.48 -11.79
N PHE A 184 7.87 20.75 -11.62
CA PHE A 184 6.49 21.11 -11.33
C PHE A 184 5.87 21.85 -12.51
N PRO A 185 4.88 21.25 -13.21
CA PRO A 185 4.17 21.92 -14.28
C PRO A 185 3.42 23.18 -13.81
N PHE A 186 3.30 24.18 -14.68
CA PHE A 186 2.64 25.46 -14.38
C PHE A 186 1.15 25.34 -14.01
N PHE A 187 0.50 24.22 -14.35
CA PHE A 187 -0.91 24.00 -14.02
C PHE A 187 -1.14 23.56 -12.57
N LEU A 188 -0.09 23.15 -11.84
CA LEU A 188 -0.23 22.75 -10.45
C LEU A 188 -0.46 23.99 -9.58
N SER A 189 -1.40 23.87 -8.62
CA SER A 189 -1.59 24.92 -7.63
C SER A 189 -0.34 25.08 -6.76
N VAL A 190 -0.20 26.29 -6.18
CA VAL A 190 0.89 26.57 -5.24
C VAL A 190 0.86 25.60 -4.06
N SER A 191 -0.34 25.32 -3.53
CA SER A 191 -0.51 24.41 -2.39
C SER A 191 -0.18 22.95 -2.74
N ALA A 192 -0.54 22.47 -3.93
CA ALA A 192 -0.18 21.14 -4.42
C ALA A 192 1.34 20.98 -4.58
N THR A 193 1.98 22.01 -5.16
CA THR A 193 3.45 22.04 -5.29
C THR A 193 4.13 22.02 -3.91
N GLN A 194 3.60 22.75 -2.94
CA GLN A 194 4.17 22.83 -1.59
C GLN A 194 4.05 21.51 -0.82
N ILE A 195 2.92 20.81 -0.89
CA ILE A 195 2.76 19.50 -0.20
C ILE A 195 3.71 18.46 -0.79
N ILE A 196 3.81 18.37 -2.12
CA ILE A 196 4.73 17.45 -2.79
C ILE A 196 6.18 17.79 -2.40
N ARG A 197 6.59 19.05 -2.43
CA ARG A 197 7.95 19.47 -2.00
C ARG A 197 8.25 19.14 -0.54
N GLY A 198 7.25 19.22 0.34
CA GLY A 198 7.40 18.90 1.75
C GLY A 198 7.53 17.40 2.02
N LEU A 199 6.77 16.58 1.29
CA LEU A 199 6.84 15.11 1.36
C LEU A 199 8.09 14.56 0.66
N LEU A 200 8.56 15.20 -0.40
CA LEU A 200 9.75 14.82 -1.16
C LEU A 200 11.03 15.52 -0.68
N LYS A 201 11.11 15.88 0.61
CA LYS A 201 12.36 16.32 1.22
C LYS A 201 13.33 15.14 1.35
N ARG A 202 14.49 15.27 0.72
CA ARG A 202 15.57 14.26 0.78
C ARG A 202 16.05 14.02 2.21
N ASP A 203 16.31 15.11 2.93
CA ASP A 203 16.57 15.01 4.37
C ASP A 203 15.24 14.80 5.10
N ARG A 204 15.03 13.55 5.53
CA ARG A 204 13.86 13.11 6.28
C ARG A 204 13.59 13.92 7.54
N THR A 205 14.59 14.57 8.14
CA THR A 205 14.42 15.40 9.34
C THR A 205 13.50 16.61 9.09
N TYR A 206 13.46 17.07 7.84
CA TYR A 206 12.62 18.17 7.39
C TYR A 206 11.41 17.72 6.55
N ARG A 207 11.19 16.40 6.44
CA ARG A 207 10.11 15.83 5.64
C ARG A 207 8.79 15.91 6.41
N LEU A 208 7.74 16.39 5.74
CA LEU A 208 6.38 16.36 6.30
C LEU A 208 6.03 14.92 6.70
N GLY A 209 5.46 14.75 7.90
CA GLY A 209 5.13 13.44 8.45
C GLY A 209 6.18 12.88 9.40
N ASN A 210 7.39 13.46 9.40
CA ASN A 210 8.52 13.02 10.21
C ASN A 210 9.12 14.14 11.10
N MET A 211 8.48 15.31 11.16
CA MET A 211 8.85 16.37 12.10
C MET A 211 8.13 16.13 13.43
N HIS A 212 8.07 17.15 14.28
CA HIS A 212 7.57 17.03 15.64
C HIS A 212 6.09 16.62 15.77
N GLU A 213 5.21 16.96 14.81
CA GLU A 213 3.78 16.58 14.88
C GLU A 213 3.49 15.26 14.14
N GLY A 214 4.51 14.63 13.52
CA GLY A 214 4.34 13.40 12.75
C GLY A 214 3.27 13.56 11.67
N ALA A 215 2.24 12.70 11.68
CA ALA A 215 1.12 12.81 10.73
C ALA A 215 0.42 14.20 10.77
N GLY A 216 0.47 14.91 11.91
CA GLY A 216 -0.05 16.27 12.04
C GLY A 216 0.60 17.25 11.05
N ASP A 217 1.90 17.10 10.78
CA ASP A 217 2.62 17.93 9.82
C ASP A 217 1.96 17.89 8.42
N VAL A 218 1.47 16.71 8.03
CA VAL A 218 0.81 16.47 6.74
C VAL A 218 -0.65 16.95 6.82
N LYS A 219 -1.36 16.58 7.89
CA LYS A 219 -2.78 16.88 8.07
C LYS A 219 -3.09 18.38 8.13
N ASN A 220 -2.17 19.16 8.70
CA ASN A 220 -2.30 20.61 8.87
C ASN A 220 -1.83 21.40 7.64
N HIS A 221 -1.30 20.74 6.60
CA HIS A 221 -0.79 21.43 5.42
C HIS A 221 -1.93 22.11 4.63
N PRO A 222 -1.74 23.35 4.09
CA PRO A 222 -2.80 24.09 3.39
C PRO A 222 -3.48 23.35 2.23
N TRP A 223 -2.77 22.40 1.60
CA TRP A 223 -3.35 21.56 0.55
C TRP A 223 -4.52 20.69 1.04
N PHE A 224 -4.56 20.34 2.33
CA PHE A 224 -5.67 19.61 2.95
C PHE A 224 -6.64 20.52 3.72
N SER A 225 -6.59 21.84 3.54
CA SER A 225 -7.40 22.80 4.33
C SER A 225 -8.92 22.61 4.23
N SER A 226 -9.42 21.98 3.16
CA SER A 226 -10.83 21.65 2.99
C SER A 226 -11.24 20.29 3.58
N ILE A 227 -10.30 19.51 4.11
CA ILE A 227 -10.54 18.16 4.61
C ILE A 227 -10.87 18.21 6.10
N ASN A 228 -12.02 17.63 6.46
CA ASN A 228 -12.33 17.26 7.83
C ASN A 228 -11.86 15.82 8.07
N TRP A 229 -10.84 15.64 8.89
CA TRP A 229 -10.22 14.34 9.17
C TRP A 229 -11.14 13.35 9.90
N ASP A 230 -12.08 13.85 10.72
CA ASP A 230 -13.07 12.98 11.36
C ASP A 230 -14.09 12.44 10.35
N ASP A 231 -14.46 13.27 9.37
CA ASP A 231 -15.35 12.87 8.28
C ASP A 231 -14.66 11.91 7.31
N VAL A 232 -13.35 12.04 7.10
CA VAL A 232 -12.56 11.03 6.38
C VAL A 232 -12.67 9.69 7.12
N LEU A 233 -12.28 9.63 8.40
CA LEU A 233 -12.28 8.37 9.17
C LEU A 233 -13.66 7.70 9.24
N GLN A 234 -14.73 8.49 9.27
CA GLN A 234 -16.11 8.01 9.29
C GLN A 234 -16.69 7.75 7.89
N LYS A 235 -15.90 7.87 6.83
CA LYS A 235 -16.31 7.71 5.42
C LYS A 235 -17.54 8.55 5.06
N LYS A 236 -17.56 9.82 5.50
CA LYS A 236 -18.65 10.78 5.23
C LYS A 236 -18.38 11.68 4.02
N LEU A 237 -17.13 11.75 3.56
CA LEU A 237 -16.80 12.50 2.36
C LEU A 237 -17.40 11.80 1.13
N VAL A 238 -17.91 12.58 0.17
CA VAL A 238 -18.45 12.04 -1.08
C VAL A 238 -17.29 11.57 -1.96
N PRO A 239 -17.23 10.28 -2.34
CA PRO A 239 -16.16 9.77 -3.20
C PRO A 239 -16.23 10.34 -4.61
N PRO A 240 -15.09 10.66 -5.23
CA PRO A 240 -15.03 11.22 -6.59
C PRO A 240 -15.21 10.16 -7.68
N ILE A 241 -14.96 8.88 -7.37
CA ILE A 241 -15.18 7.74 -8.27
C ILE A 241 -16.08 6.75 -7.54
N ILE A 242 -17.18 6.36 -8.19
CA ILE A 242 -18.02 5.25 -7.77
C ILE A 242 -17.88 4.15 -8.81
N PRO A 243 -17.21 3.02 -8.49
CA PRO A 243 -17.03 1.92 -9.42
C PRO A 243 -18.36 1.33 -9.88
N TYR A 244 -18.42 0.89 -11.13
CA TYR A 244 -19.56 0.12 -11.63
C TYR A 244 -19.41 -1.34 -11.20
N VAL A 245 -20.37 -1.85 -10.44
CA VAL A 245 -20.41 -3.23 -9.92
C VAL A 245 -21.85 -3.74 -10.03
N MET A 246 -22.09 -4.76 -10.85
CA MET A 246 -23.45 -5.24 -11.13
C MET A 246 -24.00 -6.16 -10.05
N HIS A 247 -23.16 -6.99 -9.44
CA HIS A 247 -23.55 -7.96 -8.42
C HIS A 247 -22.40 -8.23 -7.45
N PRO A 248 -22.68 -8.83 -6.27
CA PRO A 248 -21.62 -9.33 -5.39
C PRO A 248 -20.70 -10.29 -6.16
N GLY A 249 -19.39 -10.03 -6.13
CA GLY A 249 -18.38 -10.84 -6.84
C GLY A 249 -18.20 -10.53 -8.33
N ASP A 250 -18.74 -9.42 -8.84
CA ASP A 250 -18.54 -8.98 -10.23
C ASP A 250 -17.06 -8.64 -10.52
N PRO A 251 -16.37 -9.37 -11.42
CA PRO A 251 -14.95 -9.17 -11.71
C PRO A 251 -14.69 -8.11 -12.78
N ALA A 252 -15.69 -7.37 -13.28
CA ALA A 252 -15.56 -6.49 -14.45
C ALA A 252 -14.50 -5.38 -14.33
N ASN A 253 -14.06 -5.03 -13.11
CA ASN A 253 -13.00 -4.04 -12.88
C ASN A 253 -11.58 -4.66 -12.79
N PHE A 254 -11.44 -5.94 -13.09
CA PHE A 254 -10.18 -6.68 -13.06
C PHE A 254 -9.79 -7.21 -14.44
N GLU A 255 -8.50 -7.37 -14.67
CA GLU A 255 -8.00 -8.04 -15.87
C GLU A 255 -8.30 -9.54 -15.84
N GLU A 256 -8.57 -10.12 -17.00
CA GLU A 256 -8.65 -11.57 -17.14
C GLU A 256 -7.24 -12.15 -17.10
N TYR A 257 -7.02 -13.11 -16.19
CA TYR A 257 -5.75 -13.82 -16.08
C TYR A 257 -5.82 -15.18 -16.77
N ASP A 258 -4.67 -15.60 -17.30
CA ASP A 258 -4.51 -16.97 -17.79
C ASP A 258 -4.75 -17.97 -16.65
N PRO A 259 -5.40 -19.11 -16.93
CA PRO A 259 -5.55 -20.16 -15.94
C PRO A 259 -4.19 -20.65 -15.45
N GLU A 260 -4.09 -20.95 -14.15
CA GLU A 260 -2.85 -21.47 -13.57
C GLU A 260 -2.38 -22.76 -14.26
N GLU A 261 -1.07 -22.91 -14.45
CA GLU A 261 -0.48 -24.14 -14.96
C GLU A 261 -0.77 -25.34 -14.03
N GLU A 262 -0.94 -26.53 -14.62
CA GLU A 262 -1.10 -27.78 -13.86
C GLU A 262 0.03 -28.00 -12.84
N ILE A 263 -0.36 -28.42 -11.64
CA ILE A 263 0.58 -28.70 -10.54
C ILE A 263 1.37 -29.96 -10.89
N LYS A 264 2.70 -29.84 -10.90
CA LYS A 264 3.58 -30.98 -11.19
C LYS A 264 3.85 -31.79 -9.91
N PRO A 265 4.05 -33.11 -9.97
CA PRO A 265 4.23 -33.93 -8.76
C PRO A 265 5.40 -33.50 -7.85
N HIS A 266 6.49 -32.97 -8.44
CA HIS A 266 7.62 -32.44 -7.69
C HIS A 266 7.31 -31.12 -6.97
N GLU A 267 6.15 -30.52 -7.25
CA GLU A 267 5.71 -29.30 -6.61
C GLU A 267 5.03 -29.53 -5.24
N ILE A 268 4.70 -30.80 -4.95
CA ILE A 268 4.05 -31.22 -3.72
C ILE A 268 5.12 -31.48 -2.66
N LEU A 269 5.17 -30.65 -1.63
CA LEU A 269 6.08 -30.83 -0.51
C LEU A 269 5.58 -31.89 0.46
N ASN A 270 6.49 -32.50 1.20
CA ASN A 270 6.08 -33.37 2.30
C ASN A 270 5.55 -32.54 3.48
N GLU A 271 4.63 -33.11 4.26
CA GLU A 271 3.99 -32.40 5.39
C GLU A 271 5.01 -31.93 6.44
N ALA A 272 6.12 -32.65 6.64
CA ALA A 272 7.13 -32.28 7.62
C ALA A 272 7.82 -30.95 7.25
N ASP A 273 8.18 -30.78 5.97
CA ASP A 273 8.80 -29.55 5.46
C ASP A 273 7.83 -28.37 5.52
N VAL A 274 6.56 -28.60 5.17
CA VAL A 274 5.54 -27.57 5.26
C VAL A 274 5.26 -27.19 6.72
N GLN A 275 5.12 -28.16 7.61
CA GLN A 275 4.90 -27.92 9.04
C GLN A 275 6.06 -27.18 9.69
N ALA A 276 7.31 -27.46 9.28
CA ALA A 276 8.49 -26.78 9.81
C ALA A 276 8.53 -25.29 9.46
N GLN A 277 7.99 -24.88 8.30
CA GLN A 277 8.06 -23.50 7.82
C GLN A 277 6.75 -22.71 8.02
N PHE A 278 5.60 -23.38 7.92
CA PHE A 278 4.27 -22.76 7.89
C PHE A 278 3.30 -23.40 8.89
N GLY A 279 3.81 -24.03 9.95
CA GLY A 279 3.00 -24.68 10.97
C GLY A 279 1.99 -23.74 11.67
N ASP A 280 2.33 -22.45 11.77
CA ASP A 280 1.54 -21.39 12.40
C ASP A 280 0.61 -20.66 11.41
N PHE A 281 0.53 -21.11 10.15
CA PHE A 281 -0.20 -20.42 9.09
C PHE A 281 -1.72 -20.58 9.16
N LYS A 282 -2.27 -21.10 10.26
CA LYS A 282 -3.71 -21.29 10.47
C LYS A 282 -4.27 -20.12 11.29
N PHE A 283 -5.24 -19.40 10.73
CA PHE A 283 -5.91 -18.26 11.38
C PHE A 283 -7.37 -18.21 10.93
N CYS A 284 -8.27 -17.78 11.81
CA CYS A 284 -9.66 -17.49 11.48
C CYS A 284 -10.09 -16.23 12.23
N SER A 285 -10.61 -15.24 11.50
CA SER A 285 -11.17 -14.04 12.11
C SER A 285 -12.51 -14.33 12.78
N ASP A 286 -12.87 -13.52 13.78
CA ASP A 286 -14.16 -13.62 14.47
C ASP A 286 -15.36 -13.39 13.55
N GLN A 287 -15.16 -12.74 12.38
CA GLN A 287 -16.20 -12.51 11.38
C GLN A 287 -16.64 -13.80 10.66
N LEU A 288 -15.77 -14.83 10.61
CA LEU A 288 -16.04 -16.13 9.99
C LEU A 288 -16.18 -17.26 11.02
N CYS A 289 -15.80 -17.05 12.28
CA CYS A 289 -16.08 -18.00 13.34
C CYS A 289 -17.58 -17.97 13.66
N PRO A 290 -18.34 -19.07 13.47
CA PRO A 290 -19.66 -19.16 14.09
C PRO A 290 -19.43 -18.99 15.59
N THR A 291 -20.10 -18.00 16.20
CA THR A 291 -20.15 -17.92 17.66
C THR A 291 -20.64 -19.28 18.13
N ASN A 292 -19.77 -20.04 18.81
CA ASN A 292 -20.18 -21.19 19.60
C ASN A 292 -21.16 -20.67 20.66
N SER A 293 -22.43 -20.61 20.28
CA SER A 293 -23.53 -20.43 21.22
C SER A 293 -23.66 -21.79 21.92
N PRO A 294 -23.60 -21.82 23.26
CA PRO A 294 -23.67 -23.06 24.03
C PRO A 294 -25.00 -23.81 23.84
#